data_AF-A0A1F8QLK7-F1
#
_entry.id   AF-A0A1F8QLK7-F1
#
_cell.length_a   1.000
_cell.length_b   1.000
_cell.length_c   1.000
_cell.angle_alpha   90.00
_cell.angle_beta   90.00
_cell.angle_gamma   90.00
#
_symmetry.space_group_name_H-M   'P 1'
#
loop_
_entity.id
_entity.type
_entity.pdbx_description
1 polymer ?
#
loop_
_entity_poly.entity_id
_entity_poly.type
_entity_poly.pdbx_seq_one_letter_code
_entity_poly.pdbx_strand_id
1 'polypeptide(L)' 'MGVPMRIKGQVIGLLTLDSAIPNFFTPALAARLQAFADQAAIALENARLLDETRQRLAELEGWSLSSQA' A
#
# COMPACT_ATOMS: atom_id res chain seq x y z
N MET A 1 -12.50 0.72 14.34
CA MET A 1 -13.01 1.40 13.11
C MET A 1 -12.09 1.10 11.94
N GLY A 2 -12.63 0.97 10.72
CA GLY A 2 -11.83 0.69 9.53
C GLY A 2 -12.08 1.74 8.45
N VAL A 3 -11.02 2.11 7.74
CA VAL A 3 -11.09 2.95 6.53
C VAL A 3 -10.39 2.25 5.37
N PRO A 4 -10.96 2.25 4.17
CA PRO A 4 -10.37 1.59 3.01
C PRO A 4 -9.16 2.37 2.49
N MET A 5 -8.10 1.65 2.13
CA MET A 5 -6.98 2.17 1.35
C MET A 5 -7.29 2.03 -0.13
N ARG A 6 -7.24 3.14 -0.89
CA ARG A 6 -7.66 3.16 -2.30
C ARG A 6 -6.57 3.70 -3.23
N ILE A 7 -6.44 3.08 -4.40
CA ILE A 7 -5.64 3.57 -5.53
C ILE A 7 -6.51 3.60 -6.77
N LYS A 8 -6.60 4.75 -7.45
CA LYS A 8 -7.39 4.93 -8.68
C LYS A 8 -8.84 4.39 -8.55
N GLY A 9 -9.44 4.57 -7.37
CA GLY A 9 -10.80 4.10 -7.07
C GLY A 9 -10.91 2.62 -6.65
N GLN A 10 -9.85 1.82 -6.74
CA GLN A 10 -9.84 0.43 -6.29
C GLN A 10 -9.37 0.32 -4.85
N VAL A 11 -10.04 -0.51 -4.05
CA VAL A 11 -9.62 -0.81 -2.68
C VAL A 11 -8.50 -1.85 -2.71
N ILE A 12 -7.35 -1.48 -2.15
CA ILE A 12 -6.16 -2.36 -2.08
C ILE A 12 -5.90 -2.90 -0.67
N GLY A 13 -6.65 -2.43 0.33
CA GLY A 13 -6.55 -2.91 1.70
C GLY A 13 -7.42 -2.10 2.66
N LEU A 14 -7.27 -2.39 3.96
CA LEU A 14 -8.01 -1.76 5.04
C LEU A 14 -7.04 -1.27 6.12
N LEU A 15 -7.13 0.00 6.51
CA LEU A 15 -6.46 0.53 7.68
C LEU A 15 -7.45 0.54 8.85
N THR A 16 -7.11 -0.16 9.93
CA THR A 16 -7.95 -0.27 11.13
C THR A 16 -7.34 0.49 12.29
N LEU A 17 -8.17 1.24 13.01
CA LEU A 17 -7.84 1.87 14.27
C LEU A 17 -8.76 1.31 15.36
N ASP A 18 -8.19 0.83 16.45
CA ASP A 18 -8.94 0.32 17.59
C ASP A 18 -8.75 1.19 18.84
N SER A 19 -9.76 1.16 19.71
CA SER A 19 -9.74 1.90 20.98
C SER A 19 -10.60 1.20 22.03
N ALA A 20 -10.09 1.09 23.24
CA ALA A 20 -10.83 0.59 24.40
C ALA A 20 -11.73 1.66 25.05
N ILE A 21 -11.63 2.92 24.60
CA ILE A 21 -12.41 4.03 25.15
C ILE A 21 -13.78 4.07 24.46
N PRO A 22 -14.90 4.01 25.21
CA PRO A 22 -16.24 4.15 24.65
C PRO A 22 -16.39 5.47 23.88
N ASN A 23 -17.09 5.45 22.74
CA ASN A 23 -17.39 6.63 21.92
C ASN A 23 -16.15 7.42 21.44
N PHE A 24 -14.97 6.80 21.39
CA PHE A 24 -13.73 7.43 20.92
C PHE A 24 -13.79 7.92 19.46
N PHE A 25 -14.64 7.27 18.68
CA PHE A 25 -14.67 7.40 17.23
C PHE A 25 -15.61 8.52 16.78
N THR A 26 -15.03 9.58 16.22
CA THR A 26 -15.77 10.74 15.70
C THR A 26 -15.69 10.81 14.17
N PRO A 27 -16.64 11.47 13.48
CA PRO A 27 -16.55 11.70 12.04
C PRO A 27 -15.28 12.45 11.61
N ALA A 28 -14.84 13.42 12.42
CA ALA A 28 -13.60 14.16 12.16
C ALA A 28 -12.36 13.27 12.26
N LEU A 29 -12.34 12.32 13.21
CA LEU A 29 -11.28 11.33 13.31
C LEU A 29 -11.29 10.38 12.11
N ALA A 30 -12.47 9.92 11.67
CA ALA A 30 -12.61 9.07 10.50
C ALA A 30 -12.08 9.75 9.22
N ALA A 31 -12.37 11.05 9.03
CA ALA A 31 -11.86 11.81 7.89
C ALA A 31 -10.33 11.93 7.91
N ARG A 32 -9.72 12.17 9.08
CA ARG A 32 -8.26 12.18 9.23
C ARG A 32 -7.67 10.80 8.96
N LEU A 33 -8.26 9.75 9.52
CA LEU A 33 -7.81 8.37 9.32
C LEU A 33 -7.91 7.96 7.85
N GLN A 34 -8.94 8.40 7.13
CA GLN A 34 -9.06 8.19 5.68
C GLN A 34 -7.90 8.86 4.92
N ALA A 35 -7.55 10.11 5.24
CA ALA A 35 -6.41 10.78 4.61
C ALA A 35 -5.08 10.03 4.87
N PHE A 36 -4.88 9.49 6.08
CA PHE A 36 -3.74 8.62 6.37
C PHE A 36 -3.77 7.32 5.55
N ALA A 37 -4.94 6.69 5.42
CA ALA A 37 -5.12 5.48 4.62
C ALA A 37 -4.83 5.72 3.14
N ASP A 38 -5.22 6.87 2.59
CA ASP A 38 -4.93 7.25 1.21
C ASP A 38 -3.42 7.41 0.98
N GLN A 39 -2.70 8.02 1.93
CA GLN A 39 -1.22 8.13 1.86
C GLN A 39 -0.52 6.77 2.01
N ALA A 40 -1.00 5.93 2.94
CA ALA A 40 -0.48 4.58 3.11
C ALA A 40 -0.68 3.74 1.84
N ALA A 41 -1.83 3.89 1.17
CA ALA A 41 -2.12 3.23 -0.10
C ALA A 41 -1.06 3.60 -1.16
N ILE A 42 -0.73 4.89 -1.30
CA ILE A 42 0.27 5.38 -2.26
C ILE A 42 1.65 4.80 -1.95
N ALA A 43 2.05 4.81 -0.68
CA ALA A 43 3.34 4.28 -0.26
C ALA A 43 3.49 2.78 -0.55
N LEU A 44 2.44 1.99 -0.27
CA LEU A 44 2.40 0.56 -0.57
C LEU A 44 2.46 0.30 -2.07
N GLU A 45 1.74 1.08 -2.87
CA GLU A 45 1.79 0.96 -4.33
C GLU A 45 3.17 1.28 -4.90
N ASN A 46 3.83 2.33 -4.39
CA ASN A 46 5.20 2.66 -4.77
C ASN A 46 6.18 1.54 -4.41
N ALA A 47 6.03 0.94 -3.23
CA ALA A 47 6.86 -0.19 -2.81
C ALA A 47 6.68 -1.41 -3.73
N ARG A 48 5.43 -1.71 -4.11
CA ARG A 48 5.11 -2.78 -5.07
C ARG A 48 5.74 -2.52 -6.44
N LEU A 49 5.59 -1.32 -6.99
CA LEU A 49 6.16 -0.94 -8.28
C LEU A 49 7.69 -1.00 -8.29
N LEU A 50 8.33 -0.59 -7.18
CA LEU A 50 9.77 -0.69 -7.03
C LEU A 50 10.24 -2.15 -7.01
N ASP A 51 9.52 -3.03 -6.31
CA ASP A 51 9.85 -4.46 -6.26
C ASP A 51 9.70 -5.11 -7.64
N GLU A 52 8.62 -4.82 -8.36
CA GLU A 52 8.42 -5.30 -9.74
C GLU A 52 9.52 -4.83 -10.69
N THR A 53 9.96 -3.58 -10.54
CA THR A 53 11.06 -3.04 -11.34
C THR A 53 12.36 -3.80 -11.06
N ARG A 54 12.65 -4.08 -9.78
CA ARG A 54 13.84 -4.84 -9.38
C ARG A 54 13.82 -6.28 -9.87
N GLN A 55 12.66 -6.95 -9.77
CA GLN A 55 12.49 -8.32 -10.27
C GLN A 55 12.77 -8.40 -11.78
N ARG A 56 12.22 -7.47 -12.58
CA ARG A 56 12.48 -7.43 -14.02
C ARG A 56 13.96 -7.21 -14.37
N LEU A 57 14.66 -6.38 -13.61
CA LEU A 57 16.11 -6.18 -13.80
C LEU A 57 16.88 -7.47 -13.50
N ALA A 58 16.56 -8.14 -12.40
CA ALA A 58 17.19 -9.41 -12.03
C ALA A 58 16.94 -10.53 -13.07
N GLU A 59 15.74 -10.57 -13.65
CA GLU A 59 15.42 -11.49 -14.74
C GLU A 59 16.32 -11.23 -15.96
N LEU A 60 16.44 -9.98 -16.42
CA LEU A 60 17.28 -9.63 -17.57
C LEU A 60 18.76 -9.97 -17.34
N GLU A 61 19.28 -9.71 -16.14
CA GLU A 61 20.65 -10.06 -15.76
C GLU A 61 20.87 -11.59 -15.77
N GLY A 62 19.91 -12.35 -15.22
CA GLY A 62 19.96 -13.82 -15.24
C GLY A 62 19.98 -14.41 -16.65
N TRP A 63 19.20 -13.83 -17.56
CA TRP A 63 19.14 -14.27 -18.97
C TRP A 63 20.45 -13.95 -19.71
N SER A 64 21.06 -12.79 -19.45
CA SER A 64 22.35 -12.41 -20.02
C SER A 64 23.46 -13.38 -19.61
N LEU A 65 23.43 -13.90 -18.39
CA LEU A 65 24.40 -14.87 -17.90
C LEU A 65 24.21 -16.26 -18.52
N SER A 66 22.97 -16.70 -18.75
CA SER A 66 22.70 -17.98 -19.42
C SER A 66 22.94 -17.97 -20.94
N SER A 67 22.91 -16.79 -21.57
CA SER A 67 23.10 -16.64 -23.02
C SER A 67 24.58 -16.63 -23.45
N GLN A 68 25.53 -16.49 -22.52
CA GLN A 68 26.98 -16.44 -22.81
C GLN A 68 27.75 -17.71 -22.38
N ALA A 69 27.07 -18.69 -21.78
CA ALA A 69 27.64 -19.99 -21.42
C ALA A 69 27.28 -21.07 -22.45
#